data_AF-A0A819K888-F1
#
_entry.id   AF-A0A819K888-F1
#
_cell.length_a   1.000
_cell.length_b   1.000
_cell.length_c   1.000
_cell.angle_alpha   90.00
_cell.angle_beta   90.00
_cell.angle_gamma   90.00
#
_symmetry.space_group_name_H-M   'P 1'
#
loop_
_entity.id
_entity.type
_entity.pdbx_description
1 polymer ?
#
loop_
_entity_poly.entity_id
_entity_poly.type
_entity_poly.pdbx_seq_one_letter_code
_entity_poly.pdbx_strand_id
1 'polypeptide(L)'
;MTFILPVKHLKQQSNWDCGITCLRMLIDYYHLDLSSFEYLLSSYECNESTWTIDLLHLLHQLNIHAILYTITIGCSSTYNNTPYYQTLIDKDRERVDKLFIKESSNVKLGSIDWLDLKKHLIEQRTPCLVLIDANKLECCTCKTTIFHQLIDKLVSKISSSYQGHYILVIGYITNENNDFIRYVDPGRNDEFCTTTKENFDLARKAFGTDEDIILCYKKDTI
;
A
#
# COMPACT_ATOMS: atom_id res chain seq x y z
N MET A 1 23.96 -6.30 -2.25
CA MET A 1 23.13 -7.18 -1.40
C MET A 1 21.73 -7.21 -1.94
N THR A 2 21.09 -8.38 -1.99
CA THR A 2 19.72 -8.54 -2.50
C THR A 2 18.91 -9.35 -1.51
N PHE A 3 17.69 -8.90 -1.24
CA PHE A 3 16.71 -9.61 -0.43
C PHE A 3 15.35 -9.47 -1.10
N ILE A 4 14.70 -10.59 -1.43
CA ILE A 4 13.40 -10.59 -2.12
C ILE A 4 12.55 -11.73 -1.54
N LEU A 5 11.32 -11.41 -1.16
CA LEU A 5 10.32 -12.36 -0.67
C LEU A 5 9.54 -12.96 -1.85
N PRO A 6 9.21 -14.27 -1.79
CA PRO A 6 8.49 -14.95 -2.87
C PRO A 6 6.98 -14.67 -2.79
N VAL A 7 6.56 -13.45 -3.14
CA VAL A 7 5.13 -13.09 -3.23
C VAL A 7 4.60 -13.39 -4.62
N LYS A 8 3.47 -14.09 -4.68
CA LYS A 8 2.75 -14.33 -5.94
C LYS A 8 1.97 -13.08 -6.34
N HIS A 9 2.18 -12.59 -7.56
CA HIS A 9 1.42 -11.47 -8.10
C HIS A 9 -0.05 -11.84 -8.34
N LEU A 10 -0.94 -10.93 -7.98
CA LEU A 10 -2.35 -10.93 -8.36
C LEU A 10 -2.72 -9.57 -8.94
N LYS A 11 -3.49 -9.58 -10.03
CA LYS A 11 -3.96 -8.37 -10.69
C LYS A 11 -5.28 -7.89 -10.10
N GLN A 12 -5.38 -6.59 -9.83
CA GLN A 12 -6.63 -5.96 -9.40
C GLN A 12 -7.71 -6.07 -10.48
N GLN A 13 -8.97 -6.13 -10.07
CA GLN A 13 -10.11 -6.34 -10.99
C GLN A 13 -10.90 -5.05 -11.24
N SER A 14 -10.71 -4.02 -10.42
CA SER A 14 -11.38 -2.73 -10.50
C SER A 14 -10.37 -1.60 -10.25
N ASN A 15 -10.82 -0.34 -10.29
CA ASN A 15 -9.97 0.83 -10.04
C ASN A 15 -9.76 1.13 -8.53
N TRP A 16 -10.51 0.45 -7.65
CA TRP A 16 -10.52 0.72 -6.21
C TRP A 16 -9.94 -0.42 -5.36
N ASP A 17 -9.80 -1.63 -5.91
CA ASP A 17 -9.48 -2.86 -5.17
C ASP A 17 -7.98 -3.18 -5.11
N CYS A 18 -7.10 -2.22 -5.39
CA CYS A 18 -5.64 -2.44 -5.32
C CYS A 18 -5.20 -2.83 -3.90
N GLY A 19 -5.73 -2.18 -2.86
CA GLY A 19 -5.46 -2.53 -1.46
C GLY A 19 -5.98 -3.93 -1.08
N ILE A 20 -7.19 -4.27 -1.51
CA ILE A 20 -7.78 -5.60 -1.30
C ILE A 20 -6.96 -6.68 -2.04
N THR A 21 -6.49 -6.39 -3.23
CA THR A 21 -5.63 -7.30 -4.00
C THR A 21 -4.28 -7.49 -3.30
N CYS A 22 -3.71 -6.44 -2.70
CA CYS A 22 -2.55 -6.57 -1.81
C CYS A 22 -2.82 -7.49 -0.61
N LEU A 23 -4.01 -7.42 0.01
CA LEU A 23 -4.38 -8.37 1.06
C LEU A 23 -4.46 -9.81 0.55
N ARG A 24 -5.04 -10.05 -0.64
CA ARG A 24 -5.07 -11.40 -1.26
C ARG A 24 -3.67 -11.96 -1.44
N MET A 25 -2.73 -11.15 -1.91
CA MET A 25 -1.31 -11.54 -2.06
C MET A 25 -0.65 -11.82 -0.69
N LEU A 26 -0.95 -11.02 0.33
CA LEU A 26 -0.47 -11.27 1.70
C LEU A 26 -1.05 -12.57 2.28
N ILE A 27 -2.34 -12.83 2.09
CA ILE A 27 -3.02 -14.04 2.59
C ILE A 27 -2.39 -15.30 1.97
N ASP A 28 -2.16 -15.29 0.65
CA ASP A 28 -1.43 -16.35 -0.05
C ASP A 28 -0.01 -16.53 0.52
N TYR A 29 0.70 -15.42 0.76
CA TYR A 29 2.03 -15.42 1.37
C TYR A 29 2.05 -16.02 2.79
N TYR A 30 1.02 -15.75 3.60
CA TYR A 30 0.86 -16.35 4.94
C TYR A 30 0.27 -17.77 4.91
N HIS A 31 0.04 -18.35 3.73
CA HIS A 31 -0.62 -19.63 3.53
C HIS A 31 -1.97 -19.73 4.25
N LEU A 32 -2.72 -18.62 4.24
CA LEU A 32 -4.04 -18.52 4.82
C LEU A 32 -5.12 -18.82 3.77
N ASP A 33 -6.28 -19.24 4.25
CA ASP A 33 -7.43 -19.55 3.41
C ASP A 33 -8.06 -18.28 2.83
N LEU A 34 -7.99 -18.15 1.51
CA LEU A 34 -8.61 -17.05 0.77
C LEU A 34 -10.14 -17.06 0.89
N SER A 35 -10.79 -18.22 1.04
CA SER A 35 -12.25 -18.28 1.08
C SER A 35 -12.82 -17.62 2.34
N SER A 36 -12.15 -17.79 3.48
CA SER A 36 -12.45 -17.08 4.72
C SER A 36 -12.31 -15.55 4.57
N PHE A 37 -11.32 -15.09 3.81
CA PHE A 37 -11.16 -13.66 3.53
C PHE A 37 -12.24 -13.11 2.61
N GLU A 38 -12.60 -13.83 1.53
CA GLU A 38 -13.68 -13.39 0.64
C GLU A 38 -15.03 -13.33 1.39
N TYR A 39 -15.27 -14.26 2.32
CA TYR A 39 -16.44 -14.20 3.20
C TYR A 39 -16.42 -12.96 4.10
N LEU A 40 -15.29 -12.68 4.78
CA LEU A 40 -15.13 -11.48 5.59
C LEU A 40 -15.37 -10.21 4.75
N LEU A 41 -14.74 -10.12 3.58
CA LEU A 41 -14.84 -8.98 2.67
C LEU A 41 -16.28 -8.76 2.19
N SER A 42 -17.04 -9.83 1.92
CA SER A 42 -18.44 -9.73 1.47
C SER A 42 -19.37 -9.05 2.49
N SER A 43 -18.97 -9.06 3.76
CA SER A 43 -19.70 -8.40 4.86
C SER A 43 -19.11 -7.04 5.27
N TYR A 44 -18.00 -6.63 4.65
CA TYR A 44 -17.26 -5.43 5.04
C TYR A 44 -17.65 -4.21 4.20
N GLU A 45 -17.99 -3.11 4.87
CA GLU A 45 -18.48 -1.88 4.24
C GLU A 45 -17.33 -0.99 3.72
N CYS A 46 -16.47 -1.49 2.83
CA CYS A 46 -15.45 -0.65 2.17
C CYS A 46 -15.86 -0.10 0.78
N ASN A 47 -17.06 -0.44 0.29
CA ASN A 47 -17.75 0.07 -0.93
C ASN A 47 -16.93 1.04 -1.81
N GLU A 48 -16.05 0.49 -2.64
CA GLU A 48 -15.27 1.23 -3.65
C GLU A 48 -14.31 2.32 -3.11
N SER A 49 -14.13 2.43 -1.78
CA SER A 49 -13.30 3.43 -1.10
C SER A 49 -12.54 2.79 0.07
N THR A 50 -11.40 2.16 -0.24
CA THR A 50 -10.58 1.44 0.73
C THR A 50 -9.50 2.34 1.33
N TRP A 51 -9.53 2.53 2.65
CA TRP A 51 -8.53 3.29 3.40
C TRP A 51 -7.49 2.37 4.05
N THR A 52 -6.30 2.87 4.36
CA THR A 52 -5.23 2.05 4.93
C THR A 52 -5.64 1.43 6.26
N ILE A 53 -6.44 2.14 7.07
CA ILE A 53 -6.95 1.63 8.33
C ILE A 53 -7.94 0.45 8.15
N ASP A 54 -8.68 0.39 7.03
CA ASP A 54 -9.49 -0.78 6.68
C ASP A 54 -8.61 -1.99 6.44
N LEU A 55 -7.52 -1.79 5.68
CA LEU A 55 -6.59 -2.86 5.35
C LEU A 55 -5.91 -3.41 6.61
N LEU A 56 -5.51 -2.53 7.54
CA LEU A 56 -5.00 -2.94 8.85
C LEU A 56 -6.06 -3.76 9.61
N HIS A 57 -7.29 -3.25 9.67
CA HIS A 57 -8.36 -3.92 10.40
C HIS A 57 -8.66 -5.32 9.85
N LEU A 58 -8.74 -5.46 8.53
CA LEU A 58 -8.97 -6.74 7.85
C LEU A 58 -7.82 -7.72 8.10
N LEU A 59 -6.56 -7.27 8.11
CA LEU A 59 -5.41 -8.12 8.48
C LEU A 59 -5.56 -8.67 9.91
N HIS A 60 -6.00 -7.86 10.87
CA HIS A 60 -6.24 -8.31 12.24
C HIS A 60 -7.42 -9.28 12.35
N GLN A 61 -8.49 -9.11 11.58
CA GLN A 61 -9.58 -10.10 11.52
C GLN A 61 -9.09 -11.47 11.00
N LEU A 62 -7.99 -11.51 10.25
CA LEU A 62 -7.33 -12.72 9.76
C LEU A 62 -6.19 -13.22 10.68
N ASN A 63 -6.04 -12.63 11.87
CA ASN A 63 -4.96 -12.92 12.81
C ASN A 63 -3.55 -12.71 12.23
N ILE A 64 -3.39 -11.76 11.31
CA ILE A 64 -2.07 -11.28 10.88
C ILE A 64 -1.73 -10.08 11.74
N HIS A 65 -0.68 -10.19 12.57
CA HIS A 65 -0.19 -9.06 13.34
C HIS A 65 0.43 -8.02 12.40
N ALA A 66 -0.06 -6.79 12.47
CA ALA A 66 0.42 -5.69 11.65
C ALA A 66 0.39 -4.35 12.42
N ILE A 67 1.24 -3.41 12.01
CA ILE A 67 1.28 -2.06 12.56
C ILE A 67 1.23 -1.06 11.41
N LEU A 68 0.30 -0.10 11.49
CA LEU A 68 0.22 1.04 10.58
C LEU A 68 1.11 2.18 11.09
N TYR A 69 2.02 2.65 10.24
CA TYR A 69 2.71 3.92 10.39
C TYR A 69 2.08 4.95 9.45
N THR A 70 1.78 6.13 10.00
CA THR A 70 1.12 7.23 9.28
C THR A 70 1.49 8.56 9.91
N ILE A 71 1.49 9.65 9.14
CA ILE A 71 1.66 11.01 9.68
C ILE A 71 0.33 11.70 10.04
N THR A 72 -0.80 11.06 9.75
CA THR A 72 -2.16 11.59 9.95
C THR A 72 -3.01 10.58 10.72
N ILE A 73 -3.79 11.02 11.72
CA ILE A 73 -4.83 10.19 12.36
C ILE A 73 -6.20 10.63 11.86
N GLY A 74 -7.02 9.67 11.42
CA GLY A 74 -8.37 9.93 10.90
C GLY A 74 -8.35 10.64 9.56
N CYS A 75 -9.49 11.21 9.15
CA CYS A 75 -9.54 12.05 7.96
C CYS A 75 -8.87 13.40 8.25
N SER A 76 -7.76 13.74 7.57
CA SER A 76 -7.08 15.03 7.83
C SER A 76 -8.04 16.21 7.63
N SER A 77 -8.05 17.13 8.59
CA SER A 77 -8.80 18.39 8.51
C SER A 77 -8.31 19.31 7.38
N THR A 78 -7.12 19.07 6.82
CA THR A 78 -6.61 19.79 5.64
C THR A 78 -7.34 19.44 4.34
N TYR A 79 -8.01 18.29 4.25
CA TYR A 79 -8.78 17.88 3.06
C TYR A 79 -10.18 18.54 2.99
N ASN A 80 -10.58 19.29 4.02
CA ASN A 80 -11.86 20.00 4.09
C ASN A 80 -12.06 21.04 2.98
N ASN A 81 -11.00 21.47 2.26
CA ASN A 81 -11.10 22.50 1.21
C ASN A 81 -11.07 21.93 -0.22
N THR A 82 -11.07 20.60 -0.39
CA THR A 82 -11.10 19.94 -1.71
C THR A 82 -12.46 19.27 -1.95
N PRO A 83 -13.25 19.67 -2.96
CA PRO A 83 -14.62 19.19 -3.17
C PRO A 83 -14.77 17.66 -3.35
N TYR A 84 -13.78 17.01 -3.96
CA TYR A 84 -13.74 15.55 -4.12
C TYR A 84 -13.70 14.82 -2.77
N TYR A 85 -12.93 15.37 -1.82
CA TYR A 85 -12.76 14.80 -0.50
C TYR A 85 -13.95 15.09 0.41
N GLN A 86 -14.62 16.25 0.33
CA GLN A 86 -15.79 16.55 1.18
C GLN A 86 -16.91 15.50 1.08
N THR A 87 -17.26 15.06 -0.13
CA THR A 87 -18.39 14.12 -0.33
C THR A 87 -18.08 12.66 0.00
N LEU A 88 -16.82 12.23 -0.14
CA LEU A 88 -16.35 10.88 0.23
C LEU A 88 -16.04 10.79 1.73
N ILE A 89 -15.41 11.83 2.30
CA ILE A 89 -15.10 11.92 3.73
C ILE A 89 -16.39 11.81 4.53
N ASP A 90 -17.48 12.49 4.17
CA ASP A 90 -18.70 12.43 5.00
C ASP A 90 -19.33 11.02 5.09
N LYS A 91 -19.13 10.15 4.09
CA LYS A 91 -19.63 8.76 4.12
C LYS A 91 -18.69 7.79 4.81
N ASP A 92 -17.39 7.90 4.59
CA ASP A 92 -16.39 6.97 5.14
C ASP A 92 -15.89 7.38 6.53
N ARG A 93 -15.97 8.67 6.88
CA ARG A 93 -15.37 9.22 8.11
C ARG A 93 -15.84 8.53 9.36
N GLU A 94 -17.14 8.25 9.49
CA GLU A 94 -17.64 7.58 10.69
C GLU A 94 -16.98 6.20 10.87
N ARG A 95 -16.85 5.43 9.77
CA ARG A 95 -16.19 4.12 9.76
C ARG A 95 -14.69 4.27 10.04
N VAL A 96 -14.01 5.14 9.31
CA VAL A 96 -12.57 5.39 9.42
C VAL A 96 -12.19 5.84 10.84
N ASP A 97 -12.90 6.83 11.40
CA ASP A 97 -12.63 7.32 12.74
C ASP A 97 -12.87 6.23 13.81
N LYS A 98 -13.93 5.43 13.66
CA LYS A 98 -14.18 4.26 14.54
C LYS A 98 -13.04 3.24 14.46
N LEU A 99 -12.50 2.98 13.28
CA LEU A 99 -11.39 2.04 13.10
C LEU A 99 -10.10 2.58 13.71
N PHE A 100 -9.79 3.86 13.58
CA PHE A 100 -8.63 4.46 14.26
C PHE A 100 -8.74 4.36 15.79
N ILE A 101 -9.95 4.48 16.36
CA ILE A 101 -10.17 4.23 17.79
C ILE A 101 -9.92 2.75 18.12
N LYS A 102 -10.52 1.84 17.35
CA LYS A 102 -10.44 0.39 17.56
C LYS A 102 -9.01 -0.15 17.43
N GLU A 103 -8.25 0.35 16.47
CA GLU A 103 -6.89 -0.08 16.14
C GLU A 103 -5.82 0.81 16.78
N SER A 104 -6.18 1.67 17.75
CA SER A 104 -5.29 2.68 18.32
C SER A 104 -3.97 2.14 18.87
N SER A 105 -3.93 0.91 19.39
CA SER A 105 -2.68 0.26 19.84
C SER A 105 -1.76 -0.18 18.69
N ASN A 106 -2.30 -0.31 17.48
CA ASN A 106 -1.66 -0.82 16.28
C ASN A 106 -1.36 0.28 15.25
N VAL A 107 -1.62 1.53 15.61
CA VAL A 107 -1.28 2.72 14.81
C VAL A 107 -0.13 3.47 15.48
N LYS A 108 0.86 3.86 14.69
CA LYS A 108 2.02 4.65 15.10
C LYS A 108 2.09 5.93 14.29
N LEU A 109 2.15 7.06 14.98
CA LEU A 109 2.39 8.35 14.36
C LEU A 109 3.86 8.50 13.99
N GLY A 110 4.14 8.69 12.70
CA GLY A 110 5.46 8.94 12.17
C GLY A 110 5.70 8.25 10.83
N SER A 111 6.71 8.75 10.11
CA SER A 111 7.20 8.13 8.88
C SER A 111 8.20 7.02 9.18
N ILE A 112 8.19 5.97 8.35
CA ILE A 112 9.26 4.97 8.31
C ILE A 112 10.34 5.41 7.33
N ASP A 113 11.59 5.39 7.77
CA ASP A 113 12.73 5.64 6.89
C ASP A 113 13.20 4.36 6.17
N TRP A 114 14.16 4.54 5.28
CA TRP A 114 14.70 3.43 4.49
C TRP A 114 15.41 2.36 5.32
N LEU A 115 16.13 2.76 6.37
CA LEU A 115 16.89 1.84 7.20
C LEU A 115 15.94 0.96 8.01
N ASP A 116 14.90 1.55 8.59
CA ASP A 116 13.86 0.84 9.33
C ASP A 116 13.05 -0.10 8.42
N LEU A 117 12.69 0.34 7.21
CA LEU A 117 12.02 -0.52 6.23
C LEU A 117 12.87 -1.72 5.84
N LYS A 118 14.16 -1.51 5.54
CA LYS A 118 15.10 -2.61 5.25
C LYS A 118 15.22 -3.57 6.43
N LYS A 119 15.41 -3.03 7.63
CA LYS A 119 15.52 -3.83 8.86
C LYS A 119 14.28 -4.70 9.05
N HIS A 120 13.09 -4.12 8.90
CA HIS A 120 11.83 -4.85 9.00
C HIS A 120 11.75 -6.00 7.99
N LEU A 121 12.01 -5.73 6.70
CA LEU A 121 12.01 -6.76 5.65
C LEU A 121 12.95 -7.93 5.99
N ILE A 122 14.15 -7.66 6.50
CA ILE A 122 15.15 -8.68 6.85
C ILE A 122 14.73 -9.49 8.09
N GLU A 123 14.31 -8.80 9.16
CA GLU A 123 14.03 -9.42 10.46
C GLU A 123 12.70 -10.17 10.48
N GLN A 124 11.67 -9.58 9.87
CA GLN A 124 10.32 -10.15 9.85
C GLN A 124 10.11 -11.08 8.65
N ARG A 125 10.84 -10.88 7.54
CA ARG A 125 10.67 -11.65 6.30
C ARG A 125 9.22 -11.66 5.83
N THR A 126 8.60 -10.50 5.82
CA THR A 126 7.19 -10.26 5.46
C THR A 126 7.09 -9.05 4.54
N PRO A 127 6.16 -9.03 3.58
CA PRO A 127 5.95 -7.85 2.73
C PRO A 127 5.36 -6.68 3.53
N CYS A 128 5.66 -5.46 3.10
CA CYS A 128 5.04 -4.24 3.63
C CYS A 128 4.00 -3.71 2.63
N LEU A 129 2.81 -3.38 3.10
CA LEU A 129 1.80 -2.72 2.27
C LEU A 129 2.01 -1.21 2.35
N VAL A 130 2.06 -0.54 1.21
CA VAL A 130 2.44 0.87 1.11
C VAL A 130 1.45 1.61 0.21
N LEU A 131 0.96 2.75 0.68
CA LEU A 131 0.20 3.69 -0.14
C LEU A 131 1.17 4.63 -0.86
N ILE A 132 0.99 4.78 -2.18
CA ILE A 132 1.81 5.66 -3.01
C ILE A 132 0.92 6.55 -3.88
N ASP A 133 1.49 7.66 -4.37
CA ASP A 133 0.95 8.41 -5.49
C ASP A 133 1.40 7.76 -6.81
N ALA A 134 0.47 7.13 -7.52
CA ALA A 134 0.73 6.37 -8.74
C ALA A 134 1.31 7.23 -9.86
N ASN A 135 1.02 8.53 -9.87
CA ASN A 135 1.56 9.47 -10.86
C ASN A 135 3.05 9.75 -10.67
N LYS A 136 3.63 9.39 -9.52
CA LYS A 136 5.01 9.68 -9.15
C LYS A 136 5.91 8.44 -9.13
N LEU A 137 5.34 7.25 -9.03
CA LEU A 137 6.10 6.01 -8.97
C LEU A 137 6.51 5.55 -10.38
N GLU A 138 7.80 5.55 -10.63
CA GLU A 138 8.40 5.11 -11.88
C GLU A 138 9.08 3.75 -11.68
N CYS A 139 8.82 2.82 -12.60
CA CYS A 139 9.50 1.52 -12.60
C CYS A 139 10.70 1.55 -13.56
N CYS A 140 11.87 1.12 -13.06
CA CYS A 140 13.11 1.04 -13.82
C CYS A 140 13.17 -0.18 -14.77
N THR A 141 12.37 -1.22 -14.53
CA THR A 141 12.49 -2.51 -15.24
C THR A 141 11.30 -2.85 -16.12
N CYS A 142 10.11 -2.35 -15.79
CA CYS A 142 8.91 -2.65 -16.57
C CYS A 142 8.95 -1.86 -17.88
N LYS A 143 8.79 -2.57 -19.00
CA LYS A 143 8.68 -1.95 -20.32
C LYS A 143 7.31 -1.30 -20.44
N THR A 144 7.19 -0.05 -20.01
CA THR A 144 6.05 0.76 -20.45
C THR A 144 6.22 0.99 -21.95
N THR A 145 5.28 0.50 -22.75
CA THR A 145 5.25 0.79 -24.19
C THR A 145 5.27 2.31 -24.33
N ILE A 146 6.06 2.86 -25.26
CA ILE A 146 6.17 4.32 -25.48
C ILE A 146 4.77 4.98 -25.56
N PHE A 147 3.80 4.25 -26.11
CA PHE A 147 2.40 4.64 -26.18
C PHE A 147 1.71 4.79 -24.81
N HIS A 148 1.91 3.84 -23.89
CA HIS A 148 1.41 3.93 -22.51
C HIS A 148 2.09 5.09 -21.75
N GLN A 149 3.40 5.30 -21.93
CA GLN A 149 4.07 6.44 -21.31
C GLN A 149 3.51 7.79 -21.80
N LEU A 150 3.16 7.89 -23.08
CA LEU A 150 2.58 9.11 -23.66
C LEU A 150 1.14 9.33 -23.18
N ILE A 151 0.32 8.28 -23.09
CA ILE A 151 -1.03 8.37 -22.55
C ILE A 151 -1.00 8.70 -21.06
N ASP A 152 -0.20 7.98 -20.27
CA ASP A 152 -0.06 8.24 -18.83
C ASP A 152 0.48 9.66 -18.58
N LYS A 153 1.43 10.15 -19.40
CA LYS A 153 1.90 11.55 -19.34
C LYS A 153 0.84 12.56 -19.77
N LEU A 154 0.01 12.26 -20.77
CA LEU A 154 -1.07 13.16 -21.20
C LEU A 154 -2.20 13.19 -20.16
N VAL A 155 -2.59 12.04 -19.62
CA VAL A 155 -3.61 11.88 -18.58
C VAL A 155 -3.13 12.53 -17.28
N SER A 156 -1.91 12.24 -16.80
CA SER A 156 -1.35 12.88 -15.60
C SER A 156 -1.14 14.39 -15.76
N LYS A 157 -0.89 14.90 -16.97
CA LYS A 157 -0.80 16.34 -17.22
C LYS A 157 -2.17 17.03 -17.23
N ILE A 158 -3.24 16.26 -17.45
CA ILE A 158 -4.64 16.71 -17.32
C ILE A 158 -5.13 16.53 -15.87
N SER A 159 -4.65 15.51 -15.16
CA SER A 159 -4.93 15.24 -13.74
C SER A 159 -3.69 15.51 -12.87
N SER A 160 -3.47 16.77 -12.51
CA SER A 160 -2.47 17.15 -11.49
C SER A 160 -2.86 16.71 -10.06
N SER A 161 -3.93 15.93 -9.92
CA SER A 161 -4.44 15.44 -8.66
C SER A 161 -3.74 14.16 -8.27
N TYR A 162 -3.47 14.03 -6.98
CA TYR A 162 -3.05 12.79 -6.33
C TYR A 162 -3.87 11.58 -6.82
N GLN A 163 -3.17 10.47 -7.12
CA GLN A 163 -3.80 9.19 -7.45
C GLN A 163 -3.28 8.13 -6.48
N GLY A 164 -4.04 7.85 -5.42
CA GLY A 164 -3.71 6.82 -4.45
C GLY A 164 -3.70 5.43 -5.08
N HIS A 165 -2.69 4.64 -4.71
CA HIS A 165 -2.55 3.25 -5.13
C HIS A 165 -1.76 2.45 -4.10
N TYR A 166 -2.19 1.22 -3.80
CA TYR A 166 -1.48 0.34 -2.87
C TYR A 166 -0.59 -0.64 -3.61
N ILE A 167 0.61 -0.84 -3.08
CA ILE A 167 1.58 -1.84 -3.55
C ILE A 167 2.11 -2.67 -2.38
N LEU A 168 2.73 -3.82 -2.68
CA LEU A 168 3.50 -4.58 -1.69
C LEU A 168 5.00 -4.39 -1.94
N VAL A 169 5.72 -3.82 -0.97
CA VAL A 169 7.18 -3.87 -0.96
C VAL A 169 7.60 -5.26 -0.49
N ILE A 170 8.32 -5.98 -1.34
CA ILE A 170 8.72 -7.38 -1.12
C ILE A 170 10.22 -7.55 -0.93
N GLY A 171 11.00 -6.49 -1.05
CA GLY A 171 12.45 -6.60 -0.94
C GLY A 171 13.21 -5.39 -1.46
N TYR A 172 14.51 -5.58 -1.60
CA TYR A 172 15.43 -4.56 -2.07
C TYR A 172 16.66 -5.13 -2.78
N ILE A 173 17.32 -4.26 -3.54
CA ILE A 173 18.65 -4.49 -4.10
C ILE A 173 19.52 -3.29 -3.75
N THR A 174 20.67 -3.54 -3.13
CA THR A 174 21.71 -2.55 -2.85
C THR A 174 22.95 -2.86 -3.67
N ASN A 175 23.39 -1.89 -4.44
CA ASN A 175 24.61 -1.89 -5.25
C ASN A 175 25.61 -0.92 -4.60
N GLU A 176 26.83 -0.80 -5.13
CA GLU A 176 27.85 0.11 -4.57
C GLU A 176 27.38 1.57 -4.46
N ASN A 177 26.55 2.04 -5.40
CA ASN A 177 26.14 3.44 -5.49
C ASN A 177 24.64 3.68 -5.38
N ASN A 178 23.81 2.63 -5.31
CA ASN A 178 22.36 2.77 -5.47
C ASN A 178 21.61 1.77 -4.59
N ASP A 179 20.45 2.22 -4.09
CA ASP A 179 19.45 1.40 -3.40
C ASP A 179 18.17 1.34 -4.25
N PHE A 180 17.63 0.14 -4.39
CA PHE A 180 16.43 -0.13 -5.18
C PHE A 180 15.39 -0.88 -4.36
N ILE A 181 14.12 -0.54 -4.57
CA ILE A 181 12.96 -1.21 -4.00
C ILE A 181 12.45 -2.27 -4.97
N ARG A 182 12.18 -3.47 -4.48
CA ARG A 182 11.43 -4.51 -5.19
C ARG A 182 10.01 -4.54 -4.65
N TYR A 183 9.03 -4.44 -5.53
CA TYR A 183 7.62 -4.39 -5.14
C TYR A 183 6.74 -5.16 -6.13
N VAL A 184 5.56 -5.58 -5.67
CA VAL A 184 4.50 -6.17 -6.47
C VAL A 184 3.40 -5.13 -6.61
N ASP A 185 2.97 -4.89 -7.83
CA ASP A 185 2.00 -3.86 -8.18
C ASP A 185 0.73 -4.52 -8.77
N PRO A 186 -0.41 -4.49 -8.06
CA PRO A 186 -1.64 -5.13 -8.54
C PRO A 186 -2.21 -4.46 -9.81
N GLY A 187 -1.79 -3.23 -10.14
CA GLY A 187 -2.17 -2.52 -11.36
C GLY A 187 -1.32 -2.90 -12.58
N ARG A 188 -0.25 -3.67 -12.41
CA ARG A 188 0.65 -4.10 -13.48
C ARG A 188 0.42 -5.57 -13.85
N ASN A 189 0.92 -5.97 -15.02
CA ASN A 189 0.95 -7.37 -15.45
C ASN A 189 2.27 -8.07 -15.10
N ASP A 190 3.31 -7.29 -14.77
CA ASP A 190 4.62 -7.79 -14.38
C ASP A 190 4.55 -8.48 -13.02
N GLU A 191 5.24 -9.62 -12.86
CA GLU A 191 5.28 -10.35 -11.58
C GLU A 191 5.83 -9.49 -10.43
N PHE A 192 6.79 -8.63 -10.74
CA PHE A 192 7.31 -7.62 -9.82
C PHE A 192 7.89 -6.44 -10.60
N CYS A 193 7.96 -5.31 -9.92
CA CYS A 193 8.53 -4.07 -10.38
C CYS A 193 9.80 -3.72 -9.58
N THR A 194 10.54 -2.72 -10.06
CA THR A 194 11.61 -2.12 -9.26
C THR A 194 11.73 -0.63 -9.53
N THR A 195 12.00 0.12 -8.48
CA THR A 195 12.25 1.56 -8.54
C THR A 195 13.47 1.93 -7.69
N THR A 196 14.01 3.13 -7.85
CA THR A 196 15.04 3.65 -6.95
C THR A 196 14.43 3.98 -5.58
N LYS A 197 15.25 3.94 -4.52
CA LYS A 197 14.83 4.38 -3.18
C LYS A 197 14.28 5.80 -3.21
N GLU A 198 14.92 6.69 -3.96
CA GLU A 198 14.55 8.10 -4.08
C GLU A 198 13.17 8.29 -4.73
N ASN A 199 12.87 7.57 -5.81
CA ASN A 199 11.57 7.66 -6.48
C ASN A 199 10.45 6.98 -5.66
N PHE A 200 10.77 5.89 -4.96
CA PHE A 200 9.85 5.30 -3.99
C PHE A 200 9.48 6.28 -2.86
N ASP A 201 10.48 6.93 -2.26
CA ASP A 201 10.24 7.95 -1.22
C ASP A 201 9.45 9.15 -1.77
N LEU A 202 9.77 9.61 -2.99
CA LEU A 202 9.00 10.65 -3.68
C LEU A 202 7.51 10.29 -3.82
N ALA A 203 7.21 9.03 -4.18
CA ALA A 203 5.85 8.57 -4.42
C ALA A 203 5.08 8.30 -3.13
N ARG A 204 5.69 7.63 -2.13
CA ARG A 204 5.02 7.27 -0.86
C ARG A 204 4.92 8.43 0.13
N LYS A 205 5.74 9.48 -0.02
CA LYS A 205 5.70 10.68 0.81
C LYS A 205 4.98 11.85 0.14
N ALA A 206 4.32 11.57 -0.98
CA ALA A 206 3.54 12.55 -1.70
C ALA A 206 2.33 13.01 -0.88
N PHE A 207 1.94 14.27 -1.03
CA PHE A 207 0.67 14.77 -0.50
C PHE A 207 -0.49 13.83 -0.88
N GLY A 208 -1.34 13.50 0.09
CA GLY A 208 -2.46 12.55 -0.08
C GLY A 208 -2.16 11.11 0.36
N THR A 209 -0.89 10.73 0.52
CA THR A 209 -0.53 9.36 0.95
C THR A 209 -0.51 9.17 2.46
N ASP A 210 -0.46 10.27 3.22
CA ASP A 210 -0.24 10.27 4.68
C ASP A 210 0.99 9.45 5.13
N GLU A 211 1.91 9.19 4.20
CA GLU A 211 3.07 8.30 4.36
C GLU A 211 2.72 6.89 4.86
N ASP A 212 1.51 6.44 4.55
CA ASP A 212 0.90 5.22 5.05
C ASP A 212 1.69 3.96 4.66
N ILE A 213 2.16 3.24 5.67
CA ILE A 213 2.82 1.94 5.54
C ILE A 213 2.29 0.99 6.61
N ILE A 214 1.81 -0.18 6.20
CA ILE A 214 1.53 -1.30 7.10
C ILE A 214 2.73 -2.25 7.10
N LEU A 215 3.34 -2.38 8.27
CA LEU A 215 4.37 -3.36 8.58
C LEU A 215 3.70 -4.63 9.10
N CYS A 216 3.82 -5.74 8.36
CA CYS A 216 3.26 -7.03 8.78
C CYS A 216 4.32 -7.87 9.50
N TYR A 217 3.94 -8.66 10.49
CA TYR A 217 4.88 -9.45 11.29
C TYR A 217 4.73 -10.94 11.01
N LYS A 218 5.85 -11.66 10.98
CA LYS A 218 5.82 -13.12 10.89
C LYS A 218 4.94 -13.69 12.01
N LYS A 219 4.21 -14.76 11.72
CA LYS A 219 3.51 -15.49 12.77
C LYS A 219 4.53 -16.08 13.73
N ASP A 220 4.24 -16.01 15.02
CA ASP A 220 4.99 -16.77 16.00
C ASP A 220 4.82 -18.25 15.68
N THR A 221 5.90 -18.92 15.27
CA THR A 221 5.97 -20.37 15.30
C THR A 221 5.92 -20.80 16.76
N ILE A 222 4.76 -21.31 17.17
CA ILE A 222 4.60 -22.07 18.43
C ILE A 222 5.41 -23.37 18.31
#